data_AF-A0A812K7T2-F1
#
_entry.id   AF-A0A812K7T2-F1
#
_cell.length_a   1.000
_cell.length_b   1.000
_cell.length_c   1.000
_cell.angle_alpha   90.00
_cell.angle_beta   90.00
_cell.angle_gamma   90.00
#
_symmetry.space_group_name_H-M   'P 1'
#
loop_
_entity.id
_entity.type
_entity.pdbx_description
1 polymer ?
#
loop_
_entity_poly.entity_id
_entity_poly.type
_entity_poly.pdbx_seq_one_letter_code
_entity_poly.pdbx_strand_id
1 'polypeptide(L)'
;MCFLDVVSINQVDPDLTEQGVYGIGGFLSVARELRILWSVPYMSRLWCIFELAAYRRANPTGKITMSPLFVEAVVFCMWASISGVAALVLLSQVLSLLSAAGPILFVVFAVAMMPLSVGVNLLRRTLYSKRLLLEELAAFDLQHARCRLDADRQFVHQAIEGWYGSMEAFTEYVRGPLQQELLHSSSNFTVPSQYYPLIVLPYVAGSLDEVVGLCSGGAPWTILLSHVFAHTIGMSTWIITGLEVTAYLSYRWAPARHSPAWKIIQSVLTFLAAALTMAMGATLSLASLRRGLAQSVAYCLISLTITSCVLRVYRLRPEESFWKCCQKQQHPSVG
;
A
#
# COMPACT_ATOMS: atom_id res chain seq x y z
N MET A 1 -18.41 -17.64 5.14
CA MET A 1 -18.54 -17.87 3.69
C MET A 1 -18.10 -16.60 2.98
N CYS A 2 -17.36 -16.70 1.87
CA CYS A 2 -16.93 -15.58 1.04
C CYS A 2 -17.52 -15.78 -0.35
N PHE A 3 -18.22 -14.77 -0.89
CA PHE A 3 -18.67 -14.75 -2.27
C PHE A 3 -17.65 -13.98 -3.10
N LEU A 4 -17.21 -14.57 -4.21
CA LEU A 4 -16.26 -13.95 -5.13
C LEU A 4 -16.87 -13.98 -6.52
N ASP A 5 -17.25 -12.82 -7.06
CA ASP A 5 -18.09 -12.70 -8.25
C ASP A 5 -17.60 -13.55 -9.43
N VAL A 6 -16.30 -13.46 -9.75
CA VAL A 6 -15.70 -14.18 -10.89
C VAL A 6 -15.69 -15.71 -10.72
N VAL A 7 -15.71 -16.21 -9.48
CA VAL A 7 -15.69 -17.65 -9.18
C VAL A 7 -17.10 -18.18 -8.92
N SER A 8 -17.98 -17.33 -8.41
CA SER A 8 -19.31 -17.73 -7.94
C SER A 8 -20.38 -17.60 -9.01
N ILE A 9 -20.12 -16.78 -10.04
CA ILE A 9 -20.98 -16.63 -11.22
C ILE A 9 -20.35 -17.43 -12.35
N ASN A 10 -21.15 -18.28 -13.00
CA ASN A 10 -20.69 -19.03 -14.17
C ASN A 10 -20.20 -18.03 -15.23
N GLN A 11 -19.00 -18.23 -15.78
CA GLN A 11 -18.41 -17.32 -16.78
C GLN A 11 -18.58 -17.84 -18.23
N VAL A 12 -19.15 -19.04 -18.39
CA VAL A 12 -19.24 -19.76 -19.67
C VAL A 12 -20.69 -19.90 -20.13
N ASP A 13 -21.59 -20.26 -19.23
CA ASP A 13 -23.01 -20.46 -19.52
C ASP A 13 -23.79 -19.14 -19.28
N PRO A 14 -24.38 -18.52 -20.31
CA PRO A 14 -25.05 -17.22 -20.19
C PRO A 14 -26.28 -17.26 -19.30
N ASP A 15 -27.04 -18.36 -19.29
CA ASP A 15 -28.27 -18.47 -18.49
C ASP A 15 -27.93 -18.57 -17.00
N LEU A 16 -26.89 -19.35 -16.67
CA LEU A 16 -26.37 -19.43 -15.29
C LEU A 16 -25.64 -18.15 -14.87
N THR A 17 -25.01 -17.43 -15.82
CA THR A 17 -24.44 -16.11 -15.57
C THR A 17 -25.54 -15.15 -15.14
N GLU A 18 -26.63 -15.09 -15.92
CA GLU A 18 -27.78 -14.23 -15.66
C GLU A 18 -28.43 -14.55 -14.31
N GLN A 19 -28.70 -15.83 -14.02
CA GLN A 19 -29.21 -16.27 -12.71
C GLN A 19 -28.26 -15.88 -11.57
N GLY A 20 -26.95 -16.04 -11.77
CA GLY A 20 -25.94 -15.64 -10.80
C GLY A 20 -25.94 -14.13 -10.53
N VAL A 21 -26.03 -13.31 -11.59
CA VAL A 21 -26.08 -11.85 -11.52
C VAL A 21 -27.33 -11.39 -10.77
N TYR A 22 -28.51 -11.93 -11.08
CA TYR A 22 -29.74 -11.58 -10.35
C TYR A 22 -29.73 -12.08 -8.90
N GLY A 23 -28.98 -13.15 -8.61
CA GLY A 23 -28.78 -13.65 -7.25
C GLY A 23 -27.89 -12.77 -6.36
N ILE A 24 -27.07 -11.87 -6.94
CA ILE A 24 -26.11 -11.03 -6.19
C ILE A 24 -26.79 -10.24 -5.07
N GLY A 25 -27.98 -9.67 -5.33
CA GLY A 25 -28.70 -8.88 -4.32
C GLY A 25 -28.98 -9.65 -3.03
N GLY A 26 -29.30 -10.95 -3.15
CA GLY A 26 -29.48 -11.85 -2.00
C GLY A 26 -28.20 -11.98 -1.19
N PHE A 27 -27.06 -12.22 -1.86
CA PHE A 27 -25.76 -12.30 -1.20
C PHE A 27 -25.34 -10.99 -0.54
N LEU A 28 -25.53 -9.86 -1.24
CA LEU A 28 -25.22 -8.54 -0.69
C LEU A 28 -26.00 -8.32 0.60
N SER A 29 -27.31 -8.62 0.65
CA SER A 29 -28.15 -8.36 1.83
C SER A 29 -27.77 -9.15 3.10
N VAL A 30 -27.04 -10.27 2.97
CA VAL A 30 -26.57 -11.05 4.12
C VAL A 30 -25.07 -10.87 4.41
N ALA A 31 -24.36 -10.15 3.54
CA ALA A 31 -22.92 -9.93 3.65
C ALA A 31 -22.59 -8.88 4.72
N ARG A 32 -21.62 -9.19 5.59
CA ARG A 32 -21.13 -8.26 6.63
C ARG A 32 -20.10 -7.24 6.12
N GLU A 33 -19.36 -7.61 5.09
CA GLU A 33 -18.32 -6.80 4.46
C GLU A 33 -18.36 -7.02 2.93
N LEU A 34 -18.37 -5.93 2.17
CA LEU A 34 -18.08 -5.91 0.74
C LEU A 34 -16.63 -5.50 0.54
N ARG A 35 -15.79 -6.43 0.06
CA ARG A 35 -14.38 -6.15 -0.23
C ARG A 35 -14.16 -6.06 -1.73
N ILE A 36 -13.67 -4.91 -2.18
CA ILE A 36 -13.47 -4.62 -3.59
C ILE A 36 -11.97 -4.59 -3.89
N LEU A 37 -11.58 -5.48 -4.79
CA LEU A 37 -10.27 -5.46 -5.42
C LEU A 37 -10.33 -4.54 -6.65
N TRP A 38 -9.88 -3.30 -6.49
CA TRP A 38 -10.09 -2.27 -7.51
C TRP A 38 -8.90 -2.14 -8.46
N SER A 39 -9.22 -1.70 -9.68
CA SER A 39 -8.30 -1.20 -10.70
C SER A 39 -8.82 0.14 -11.24
N VAL A 40 -8.03 0.85 -12.04
CA VAL A 40 -8.42 2.15 -12.63
C VAL A 40 -9.81 2.12 -13.28
N PRO A 41 -10.16 1.19 -14.19
CA PRO A 41 -11.48 1.23 -14.84
C PRO A 41 -12.65 0.83 -13.93
N TYR A 42 -12.41 0.46 -12.66
CA TYR A 42 -13.47 -0.05 -11.79
C TYR A 42 -14.62 0.96 -11.63
N MET A 43 -14.33 2.24 -11.35
CA MET A 43 -15.36 3.27 -11.14
C MET A 43 -16.01 3.77 -12.44
N SER A 44 -15.42 3.44 -13.60
CA SER A 44 -16.02 3.75 -14.90
C SER A 44 -17.11 2.76 -15.33
N ARG A 45 -17.25 1.62 -14.63
CA ARG A 45 -18.20 0.55 -14.98
C ARG A 45 -19.50 0.71 -14.19
N LEU A 46 -20.61 0.76 -14.91
CA LEU A 46 -21.96 0.93 -14.36
C LEU A 46 -22.24 -0.11 -13.26
N TRP A 47 -21.94 -1.38 -13.54
CA TRP A 47 -22.26 -2.47 -12.62
C TRP A 47 -21.50 -2.42 -11.31
N CYS A 48 -20.22 -2.06 -11.35
CA CYS A 48 -19.39 -1.93 -10.16
C CYS A 48 -19.88 -0.81 -9.21
N ILE A 49 -20.30 0.34 -9.77
CA ILE A 49 -20.86 1.43 -8.96
C ILE A 49 -22.23 1.06 -8.41
N PHE A 50 -23.04 0.38 -9.22
CA PHE A 50 -24.33 -0.13 -8.78
C PHE A 50 -24.19 -1.13 -7.64
N GLU A 51 -23.26 -2.09 -7.70
CA GLU A 51 -23.01 -3.09 -6.64
C GLU A 51 -22.64 -2.42 -5.30
N LEU A 52 -21.79 -1.39 -5.34
CA LEU A 52 -21.44 -0.57 -4.19
C LEU A 52 -22.68 0.08 -3.54
N ALA A 53 -23.50 0.72 -4.37
CA ALA A 53 -24.71 1.41 -3.95
C ALA A 53 -25.78 0.43 -3.43
N ALA A 54 -25.98 -0.69 -4.14
CA ALA A 54 -26.87 -1.79 -3.77
C ALA A 54 -26.49 -2.38 -2.41
N TYR A 55 -25.19 -2.66 -2.21
CA TYR A 55 -24.68 -3.16 -0.94
C TYR A 55 -24.95 -2.19 0.20
N ARG A 56 -24.70 -0.88 0.00
CA ARG A 56 -24.99 0.12 1.04
C ARG A 56 -26.48 0.25 1.32
N ARG A 57 -27.34 0.14 0.30
CA ARG A 57 -28.79 0.15 0.45
C ARG A 57 -29.28 -1.06 1.25
N ALA A 58 -28.75 -2.25 0.98
CA ALA A 58 -29.09 -3.48 1.67
C ALA A 58 -28.47 -3.57 3.08
N ASN A 59 -27.30 -2.97 3.28
CA ASN A 59 -26.55 -2.98 4.54
C ASN A 59 -26.10 -1.56 4.91
N PRO A 60 -26.99 -0.74 5.50
CA PRO A 60 -26.66 0.64 5.88
C PRO A 60 -25.42 0.74 6.79
N THR A 61 -25.22 -0.25 7.66
CA THR A 61 -24.07 -0.33 8.59
C THR A 61 -22.99 -1.31 8.13
N GLY A 62 -23.14 -1.93 6.95
CA GLY A 62 -22.18 -2.88 6.42
C GLY A 62 -20.82 -2.23 6.16
N LYS A 63 -19.74 -3.00 6.20
CA LYS A 63 -18.40 -2.47 5.93
C LYS A 63 -18.08 -2.54 4.44
N ILE A 64 -17.56 -1.47 3.83
CA ILE A 64 -16.98 -1.50 2.48
C ILE A 64 -15.46 -1.35 2.59
N THR A 65 -14.70 -2.27 2.03
CA THR A 65 -13.24 -2.25 2.07
C THR A 65 -12.67 -2.21 0.65
N MET A 66 -11.95 -1.15 0.33
CA MET A 66 -11.26 -0.99 -0.96
C MET A 66 -9.81 -1.45 -0.84
N SER A 67 -9.40 -2.46 -1.61
CA SER A 67 -8.02 -2.95 -1.66
C SER A 67 -7.48 -2.89 -3.09
N PRO A 68 -6.28 -2.33 -3.32
CA PRO A 68 -5.67 -2.33 -4.64
C PRO A 68 -5.24 -3.74 -5.05
N LEU A 69 -5.45 -4.12 -6.32
CA LEU A 69 -5.07 -5.44 -6.87
C LEU A 69 -3.56 -5.75 -6.86
N PHE A 70 -2.70 -4.74 -6.69
CA PHE A 70 -1.25 -4.88 -6.89
C PHE A 70 -0.43 -4.59 -5.64
N VAL A 71 -1.01 -4.60 -4.43
CA VAL A 71 -0.24 -4.38 -3.20
C VAL A 71 0.73 -5.52 -2.95
N GLU A 72 0.34 -6.75 -3.27
CA GLU A 72 1.14 -7.97 -3.10
C GLU A 72 2.40 -7.92 -3.98
N ALA A 73 2.29 -7.39 -5.21
CA ALA A 73 3.44 -7.21 -6.09
C ALA A 73 4.44 -6.19 -5.51
N VAL A 74 3.94 -5.09 -4.91
CA VAL A 74 4.78 -4.11 -4.22
C VAL A 74 5.47 -4.74 -3.01
N VAL A 75 4.72 -5.47 -2.18
CA VAL A 75 5.23 -6.19 -0.99
C VAL A 75 6.30 -7.20 -1.40
N PHE A 76 6.07 -7.97 -2.46
CA PHE A 76 7.03 -8.93 -2.99
C PHE A 76 8.33 -8.25 -3.46
N CYS A 77 8.24 -7.15 -4.21
CA CYS A 77 9.43 -6.39 -4.63
C CYS A 77 10.24 -5.86 -3.43
N MET A 78 9.55 -5.37 -2.39
CA MET A 78 10.20 -4.89 -1.16
C MET A 78 10.87 -6.04 -0.40
N TRP A 79 10.17 -7.16 -0.23
CA TRP A 79 10.68 -8.38 0.40
C TRP A 79 11.90 -8.93 -0.34
N ALA A 80 11.84 -9.02 -1.67
CA ALA A 80 12.93 -9.50 -2.52
C ALA A 80 14.17 -8.62 -2.38
N SER A 81 14.00 -7.29 -2.33
CA SER A 81 15.13 -6.39 -2.12
C SER A 81 15.75 -6.52 -0.74
N ILE A 82 14.95 -6.61 0.32
CA ILE A 82 15.48 -6.79 1.68
C ILE A 82 16.19 -8.14 1.80
N SER A 83 15.64 -9.20 1.20
CA SER A 83 16.29 -10.52 1.12
C SER A 83 17.62 -10.44 0.40
N GLY A 84 17.65 -9.75 -0.75
CA GLY A 84 18.88 -9.50 -1.50
C GLY A 84 19.93 -8.81 -0.64
N VAL A 85 19.58 -7.70 0.00
CA VAL A 85 20.51 -6.97 0.90
C VAL A 85 21.03 -7.84 2.03
N ALA A 86 20.14 -8.58 2.70
CA ALA A 86 20.54 -9.46 3.81
C ALA A 86 21.55 -10.51 3.33
N ALA A 87 21.28 -11.16 2.19
CA ALA A 87 22.21 -12.13 1.59
C ALA A 87 23.56 -11.48 1.21
N LEU A 88 23.55 -10.23 0.75
CA LEU A 88 24.79 -9.52 0.42
C LEU A 88 25.60 -9.10 1.63
N VAL A 89 24.94 -8.72 2.73
CA VAL A 89 25.65 -8.43 3.99
C VAL A 89 26.39 -9.70 4.44
N LEU A 90 25.72 -10.86 4.43
CA LEU A 90 26.34 -12.15 4.77
C LEU A 90 27.50 -12.48 3.82
N LEU A 91 27.29 -12.34 2.50
CA LEU A 91 28.35 -12.56 1.52
C LEU A 91 29.53 -11.60 1.72
N SER A 92 29.27 -10.34 2.07
CA SER A 92 30.31 -9.34 2.31
C SER A 92 31.16 -9.68 3.53
N GLN A 93 30.56 -10.24 4.58
CA GLN A 93 31.27 -10.73 5.75
C GLN A 93 32.21 -11.88 5.35
N VAL A 94 31.73 -12.84 4.57
CA VAL A 94 32.55 -13.96 4.07
C VAL A 94 33.69 -13.48 3.16
N LEU A 95 33.41 -12.58 2.20
CA LEU A 95 34.43 -12.07 1.29
C LEU A 95 35.47 -11.18 1.98
N SER A 96 35.07 -10.43 3.02
CA SER A 96 36.00 -9.59 3.79
C SER A 96 37.10 -10.42 4.47
N LEU A 97 36.81 -11.68 4.84
CA LEU A 97 37.81 -12.63 5.34
C LEU A 97 38.83 -13.03 4.27
N LEU A 98 38.47 -12.92 2.99
CA LEU A 98 39.31 -13.30 1.86
C LEU A 98 40.11 -12.12 1.29
N SER A 99 40.07 -10.94 1.92
CA SER A 99 40.78 -9.71 1.51
C SER A 99 40.50 -9.20 0.07
N ALA A 100 39.45 -9.72 -0.56
CA ALA A 100 39.01 -9.33 -1.89
C ALA A 100 37.73 -8.48 -1.81
N ALA A 101 37.47 -7.68 -2.85
CA ALA A 101 36.11 -7.31 -3.29
C ALA A 101 35.53 -5.92 -2.96
N GLY A 102 36.32 -4.88 -2.67
CA GLY A 102 35.78 -3.51 -2.52
C GLY A 102 34.84 -3.08 -3.67
N PRO A 103 35.29 -3.06 -4.94
CA PRO A 103 34.45 -2.65 -6.08
C PRO A 103 33.29 -3.62 -6.40
N ILE A 104 33.51 -4.93 -6.22
CA ILE A 104 32.50 -5.96 -6.51
C ILE A 104 31.31 -5.81 -5.57
N LEU A 105 31.54 -5.54 -4.28
CA LEU A 105 30.47 -5.34 -3.30
C LEU A 105 29.54 -4.17 -3.66
N PHE A 106 30.07 -3.09 -4.23
CA PHE A 106 29.24 -1.96 -4.66
C PHE A 106 28.29 -2.34 -5.82
N VAL A 107 28.81 -3.02 -6.84
CA VAL A 107 28.00 -3.48 -7.99
C VAL A 107 26.90 -4.43 -7.50
N VAL A 108 27.27 -5.38 -6.65
CA VAL A 108 26.34 -6.38 -6.15
C VAL A 108 25.26 -5.71 -5.26
N PHE A 109 25.64 -4.74 -4.41
CA PHE A 109 24.68 -3.94 -3.63
C PHE A 109 23.68 -3.18 -4.51
N ALA A 110 24.17 -2.55 -5.59
CA ALA A 110 23.30 -1.86 -6.55
C ALA A 110 22.29 -2.83 -7.20
N VAL A 111 22.71 -4.05 -7.52
CA VAL A 111 21.82 -5.10 -8.07
C VAL A 111 20.76 -5.53 -7.05
N ALA A 112 21.11 -5.75 -5.78
CA ALA A 112 20.13 -6.11 -4.75
C ALA A 112 19.11 -5.00 -4.42
N MET A 113 19.46 -3.74 -4.71
CA MET A 113 18.56 -2.59 -4.59
C MET A 113 17.59 -2.43 -5.76
N MET A 114 17.82 -3.12 -6.89
CA MET A 114 16.97 -2.98 -8.07
C MET A 114 15.49 -3.33 -7.80
N PRO A 115 15.13 -4.42 -7.11
CA PRO A 115 13.72 -4.70 -6.78
C PRO A 115 13.03 -3.59 -5.97
N LEU A 116 13.75 -2.88 -5.09
CA LEU A 116 13.23 -1.76 -4.33
C LEU A 116 12.86 -0.61 -5.26
N SER A 117 13.69 -0.29 -6.25
CA SER A 117 13.38 0.74 -7.24
C SER A 117 12.12 0.41 -8.06
N VAL A 118 11.94 -0.87 -8.41
CA VAL A 118 10.73 -1.38 -9.09
C VAL A 118 9.53 -1.27 -8.15
N GLY A 119 9.67 -1.70 -6.90
CA GLY A 119 8.63 -1.61 -5.86
C GLY A 119 8.18 -0.17 -5.61
N VAL A 120 9.10 0.78 -5.54
CA VAL A 120 8.80 2.23 -5.41
C VAL A 120 7.96 2.71 -6.60
N ASN A 121 8.36 2.35 -7.82
CA ASN A 121 7.63 2.78 -9.02
C ASN A 121 6.22 2.15 -9.08
N LEU A 122 6.09 0.86 -8.73
CA LEU A 122 4.81 0.17 -8.63
C LEU A 122 3.91 0.78 -7.55
N LEU A 123 4.45 1.05 -6.36
CA LEU A 123 3.71 1.69 -5.27
C LEU A 123 3.17 3.05 -5.70
N ARG A 124 4.01 3.87 -6.32
CA ARG A 124 3.59 5.18 -6.83
C ARG A 124 2.52 5.06 -7.91
N ARG A 125 2.63 4.11 -8.84
CA ARG A 125 1.59 3.84 -9.84
C ARG A 125 0.27 3.45 -9.18
N THR A 126 0.30 2.57 -8.19
CA THR A 126 -0.89 2.15 -7.43
C THR A 126 -1.53 3.32 -6.70
N LEU A 127 -0.73 4.15 -6.03
CA LEU A 127 -1.22 5.35 -5.31
C LEU A 127 -1.78 6.40 -6.27
N TYR A 128 -1.17 6.54 -7.45
CA TYR A 128 -1.71 7.38 -8.52
C TYR A 128 -3.06 6.87 -9.03
N SER A 129 -3.15 5.58 -9.36
CA SER A 129 -4.40 4.94 -9.80
C SER A 129 -5.51 5.08 -8.77
N LYS A 130 -5.17 5.00 -7.48
CA LYS A 130 -6.13 5.22 -6.38
C LYS A 130 -6.68 6.63 -6.39
N ARG A 131 -5.81 7.62 -6.57
CA ARG A 131 -6.23 9.02 -6.63
C ARG A 131 -7.11 9.28 -7.85
N LEU A 132 -6.73 8.74 -9.00
CA LEU A 132 -7.54 8.83 -10.22
C LEU A 132 -8.93 8.21 -10.01
N LEU A 133 -9.00 7.06 -9.33
CA LEU A 133 -10.25 6.41 -8.98
C LEU A 133 -11.17 7.32 -8.13
N LEU A 134 -10.60 8.03 -7.15
CA LEU A 134 -11.36 8.96 -6.29
C LEU A 134 -11.79 10.23 -7.06
N GLU A 135 -10.95 10.71 -7.97
CA GLU A 135 -11.26 11.83 -8.87
C GLU A 135 -12.38 11.45 -9.86
N GLU A 136 -12.34 10.24 -10.44
CA GLU A 136 -13.39 9.70 -11.31
C GLU A 136 -14.72 9.55 -10.57
N LEU A 137 -14.69 9.13 -9.30
CA LEU A 137 -15.89 9.03 -8.47
C LEU A 137 -16.51 10.42 -8.19
N ALA A 138 -15.68 11.46 -8.02
CA ALA A 138 -16.14 12.84 -7.88
C ALA A 138 -16.87 13.35 -9.13
N ALA A 139 -16.37 12.93 -10.30
CA ALA A 139 -16.90 13.30 -11.61
C ALA A 139 -17.87 12.26 -12.18
N PHE A 140 -18.30 11.28 -11.38
CA PHE A 140 -19.09 10.14 -11.85
C PHE A 140 -20.37 10.62 -12.52
N ASP A 141 -20.72 10.09 -13.68
CA ASP A 141 -21.98 10.39 -14.36
C ASP A 141 -22.59 9.07 -14.85
N LEU A 142 -23.82 8.81 -14.41
CA LEU A 142 -24.54 7.59 -14.73
C LEU A 142 -24.72 7.39 -16.24
N GLN A 143 -24.96 8.47 -17.00
CA GLN A 143 -25.18 8.37 -18.45
C GLN A 143 -23.91 7.92 -19.18
N HIS A 144 -22.76 8.39 -18.71
CA HIS A 144 -21.44 8.09 -19.29
C HIS A 144 -20.80 6.82 -18.71
N ALA A 145 -21.41 6.19 -17.71
CA ALA A 145 -20.93 4.94 -17.15
C ALA A 145 -20.89 3.84 -18.24
N ARG A 146 -19.79 3.09 -18.29
CA ARG A 146 -19.60 2.01 -19.27
C ARG A 146 -20.41 0.81 -18.84
N CYS A 147 -21.21 0.29 -19.76
CA CYS A 147 -21.92 -0.98 -19.60
C CYS A 147 -21.58 -1.88 -20.79
N ARG A 148 -21.40 -3.19 -20.55
CA ARG A 148 -21.02 -4.13 -21.62
C ARG A 148 -22.23 -4.51 -22.48
N LEU A 149 -23.39 -4.65 -21.85
CA LEU A 149 -24.64 -5.03 -22.48
C LEU A 149 -25.68 -3.94 -22.22
N ASP A 150 -26.42 -3.53 -23.24
CA ASP A 150 -27.47 -2.51 -23.09
C ASP A 150 -28.68 -3.03 -22.31
N ALA A 151 -28.94 -4.34 -22.35
CA ALA A 151 -29.96 -4.98 -21.52
C ALA A 151 -29.66 -4.79 -20.03
N ASP A 152 -28.41 -5.04 -19.61
CA ASP A 152 -27.97 -4.80 -18.23
C ASP A 152 -28.19 -3.32 -17.86
N ARG A 153 -27.84 -2.39 -18.75
CA ARG A 153 -28.03 -0.94 -18.50
C ARG A 153 -29.48 -0.61 -18.17
N GLN A 154 -30.44 -1.14 -18.94
CA GLN A 154 -31.86 -0.91 -18.68
C GLN A 154 -32.29 -1.47 -17.32
N PHE A 155 -31.84 -2.68 -17.00
CA PHE A 155 -32.10 -3.29 -15.70
C PHE A 155 -31.52 -2.46 -14.54
N VAL A 156 -30.25 -2.05 -14.64
CA VAL A 156 -29.60 -1.20 -13.63
C VAL A 156 -30.37 0.10 -13.45
N HIS A 157 -30.76 0.75 -14.55
CA HIS A 157 -31.47 2.02 -14.52
C HIS A 157 -32.83 1.89 -13.84
N GLN A 158 -33.60 0.85 -14.14
CA GLN A 158 -34.88 0.59 -13.48
C GLN A 158 -34.70 0.32 -11.97
N ALA A 159 -33.69 -0.46 -11.59
CA ALA A 159 -33.37 -0.71 -10.19
C ALA A 159 -32.94 0.58 -9.47
N ILE A 160 -32.14 1.42 -10.12
CA ILE A 160 -31.73 2.73 -9.61
C ILE A 160 -32.95 3.61 -9.36
N GLU A 161 -33.85 3.75 -10.33
CA GLU A 161 -35.09 4.53 -10.17
C GLU A 161 -35.94 3.98 -9.02
N GLY A 162 -36.08 2.65 -8.92
CA GLY A 162 -36.81 2.02 -7.83
C GLY A 162 -36.22 2.25 -6.44
N TRP A 163 -34.90 2.34 -6.30
CA TRP A 163 -34.22 2.47 -4.99
C TRP A 163 -33.92 3.90 -4.58
N TYR A 164 -33.57 4.76 -5.54
CA TYR A 164 -33.12 6.13 -5.32
C TYR A 164 -34.13 7.18 -5.81
N GLY A 165 -35.22 6.76 -6.46
CA GLY A 165 -36.28 7.64 -6.97
C GLY A 165 -35.98 8.25 -8.34
N SER A 166 -34.71 8.57 -8.62
CA SER A 166 -34.27 8.99 -9.96
C SER A 166 -32.79 8.70 -10.22
N MET A 167 -32.40 8.79 -11.49
CA MET A 167 -31.01 8.67 -11.95
C MET A 167 -30.11 9.78 -11.41
N GLU A 168 -30.66 10.99 -11.26
CA GLU A 168 -29.97 12.17 -10.71
C GLU A 168 -29.70 11.97 -9.23
N ALA A 169 -30.69 11.51 -8.46
CA ALA A 169 -30.54 11.23 -7.03
C ALA A 169 -29.48 10.15 -6.78
N PHE A 170 -29.40 9.13 -7.63
CA PHE A 170 -28.31 8.15 -7.59
C PHE A 170 -26.95 8.77 -7.87
N THR A 171 -26.85 9.60 -8.91
CA THR A 171 -25.59 10.27 -9.27
C THR A 171 -25.12 11.19 -8.13
N GLU A 172 -26.02 11.93 -7.50
CA GLU A 172 -25.74 12.75 -6.32
C GLU A 172 -25.30 11.89 -5.13
N TYR A 173 -25.97 10.76 -4.89
CA TYR A 173 -25.59 9.80 -3.85
C TYR A 173 -24.16 9.25 -4.06
N VAL A 174 -23.82 8.88 -5.30
CA VAL A 174 -22.49 8.36 -5.66
C VAL A 174 -21.42 9.44 -5.47
N ARG A 175 -21.66 10.66 -5.96
CA ARG A 175 -20.74 11.79 -5.83
C ARG A 175 -20.60 12.32 -4.41
N GLY A 176 -21.61 12.14 -3.57
CA GLY A 176 -21.64 12.68 -2.21
C GLY A 176 -21.37 11.59 -1.16
N PRO A 177 -22.41 11.05 -0.50
CA PRO A 177 -22.27 10.10 0.61
C PRO A 177 -21.36 8.90 0.32
N LEU A 178 -21.51 8.24 -0.83
CA LEU A 178 -20.72 7.05 -1.16
C LEU A 178 -19.25 7.41 -1.36
N GLN A 179 -18.96 8.51 -2.08
CA GLN A 179 -17.59 8.98 -2.24
C GLN A 179 -16.94 9.28 -0.88
N GLN A 180 -17.61 10.01 0.01
CA GLN A 180 -17.08 10.35 1.33
C GLN A 180 -16.75 9.12 2.16
N GLU A 181 -17.62 8.11 2.11
CA GLU A 181 -17.38 6.84 2.78
C GLU A 181 -16.17 6.10 2.21
N LEU A 182 -16.04 6.05 0.88
CA LEU A 182 -14.89 5.40 0.24
C LEU A 182 -13.59 6.17 0.50
N LEU A 183 -13.63 7.50 0.58
CA LEU A 183 -12.49 8.32 1.01
C LEU A 183 -12.10 7.99 2.45
N HIS A 184 -13.06 7.92 3.36
CA HIS A 184 -12.80 7.57 4.76
C HIS A 184 -12.20 6.17 4.89
N SER A 185 -12.77 5.19 4.18
CA SER A 185 -12.31 3.79 4.19
C SER A 185 -10.94 3.63 3.53
N SER A 186 -10.64 4.47 2.54
CA SER A 186 -9.38 4.46 1.81
C SER A 186 -8.31 5.38 2.40
N SER A 187 -8.60 6.14 3.45
CA SER A 187 -7.67 7.08 4.10
C SER A 187 -6.36 6.44 4.59
N ASN A 188 -6.33 5.13 4.77
CA ASN A 188 -5.12 4.39 5.08
C ASN A 188 -4.23 4.24 3.82
N PHE A 189 -3.35 5.21 3.59
CA PHE A 189 -2.32 5.19 2.54
C PHE A 189 -1.10 4.31 2.87
N THR A 190 -1.22 3.47 3.88
CA THR A 190 -0.13 2.67 4.42
C THR A 190 -0.20 1.24 3.90
N VAL A 191 0.96 0.61 3.79
CA VAL A 191 1.04 -0.84 3.60
C VAL A 191 0.27 -1.48 4.78
N PRO A 192 -0.71 -2.37 4.54
CA PRO A 192 -1.43 -3.03 5.61
C PRO A 192 -0.46 -3.60 6.64
N SER A 193 -0.69 -3.34 7.94
CA SER A 193 0.32 -3.61 8.97
C SER A 193 0.74 -5.07 9.07
N GLN A 194 -0.13 -5.98 8.64
CA GLN A 194 0.12 -7.41 8.51
C GLN A 194 1.27 -7.75 7.54
N TYR A 195 1.60 -6.86 6.60
CA TYR A 195 2.72 -7.07 5.68
C TYR A 195 4.06 -6.63 6.24
N TYR A 196 4.15 -5.78 7.27
CA TYR A 196 5.46 -5.38 7.80
C TYR A 196 6.28 -6.56 8.32
N PRO A 197 5.73 -7.49 9.14
CA PRO A 197 6.48 -8.67 9.57
C PRO A 197 6.98 -9.49 8.39
N LEU A 198 6.16 -9.67 7.35
CA LEU A 198 6.56 -10.38 6.14
C LEU A 198 7.74 -9.69 5.44
N ILE A 199 7.68 -8.37 5.28
CA ILE A 199 8.71 -7.59 4.58
C ILE A 199 10.04 -7.58 5.36
N VAL A 200 10.01 -7.47 6.69
CA VAL A 200 11.24 -7.45 7.51
C VAL A 200 11.80 -8.83 7.84
N LEU A 201 11.02 -9.89 7.64
CA LEU A 201 11.37 -11.27 8.01
C LEU A 201 12.76 -11.70 7.51
N PRO A 202 13.17 -11.48 6.24
CA PRO A 202 14.49 -11.91 5.76
C PRO A 202 15.64 -11.28 6.53
N TYR A 203 15.49 -10.00 6.90
CA TYR A 203 16.50 -9.29 7.67
C TYR A 203 16.53 -9.78 9.12
N VAL A 204 15.37 -9.95 9.75
CA VAL A 204 15.27 -10.50 11.11
C VAL A 204 15.90 -11.88 11.17
N ALA A 205 15.57 -12.77 10.24
CA ALA A 205 16.14 -14.11 10.15
C ALA A 205 17.68 -14.06 10.06
N GLY A 206 18.23 -13.31 9.09
CA GLY A 206 19.68 -13.17 8.97
C GLY A 206 20.35 -12.58 10.21
N SER A 207 19.70 -11.64 10.90
CA SER A 207 20.24 -11.09 12.15
C SER A 207 20.22 -12.10 13.31
N LEU A 208 19.21 -12.97 13.37
CA LEU A 208 19.12 -14.01 14.39
C LEU A 208 20.16 -15.11 14.15
N ASP A 209 20.42 -15.46 12.89
CA ASP A 209 21.51 -16.37 12.53
C ASP A 209 22.87 -15.84 13.02
N GLU A 210 23.10 -14.52 12.90
CA GLU A 210 24.29 -13.87 13.43
C GLU A 210 24.37 -13.95 14.97
N VAL A 211 23.25 -13.74 15.68
CA VAL A 211 23.19 -13.93 17.15
C VAL A 211 23.51 -15.37 17.54
N VAL A 212 22.95 -16.35 16.83
CA VAL A 212 23.23 -17.78 17.06
C VAL A 212 24.71 -18.09 16.81
N GLY A 213 25.30 -17.52 15.75
CA GLY A 213 26.73 -17.62 15.47
C GLY A 213 27.59 -17.07 16.61
N LEU A 214 27.29 -15.85 17.08
CA LEU A 214 27.98 -15.23 18.22
C LEU A 214 27.85 -16.04 19.51
N CYS A 215 26.65 -16.57 19.78
CA CYS A 215 26.37 -17.41 20.94
C CYS A 215 27.20 -18.70 20.89
N SER A 216 27.22 -19.35 19.73
CA SER A 216 28.02 -20.56 19.48
C SER A 216 29.53 -20.30 19.60
N GLY A 217 29.97 -19.07 19.28
CA GLY A 217 31.35 -18.61 19.47
C GLY A 217 31.71 -18.22 20.91
N GLY A 218 30.79 -18.37 21.88
CA GLY A 218 31.04 -18.02 23.28
C GLY A 218 31.06 -16.52 23.56
N ALA A 219 30.39 -15.70 22.73
CA ALA A 219 30.30 -14.27 22.97
C ALA A 219 29.57 -13.97 24.29
N PRO A 220 30.02 -12.97 25.07
CA PRO A 220 29.33 -12.53 26.28
C PRO A 220 27.87 -12.13 26.00
N TRP A 221 26.98 -12.41 26.95
CA TRP A 221 25.54 -12.10 26.84
C TRP A 221 25.26 -10.62 26.54
N THR A 222 26.13 -9.71 27.00
CA THR A 222 26.03 -8.28 26.72
C THR A 222 26.15 -7.96 25.24
N ILE A 223 27.01 -8.68 24.51
CA ILE A 223 27.18 -8.55 23.05
C ILE A 223 25.95 -9.11 22.35
N LEU A 224 25.47 -10.29 22.76
CA LEU A 224 24.27 -10.90 22.18
C LEU A 224 23.05 -9.98 22.29
N LEU A 225 22.80 -9.44 23.48
CA LEU A 225 21.69 -8.49 23.69
C LEU A 225 21.90 -7.19 22.92
N SER A 226 23.13 -6.67 22.85
CA SER A 226 23.42 -5.46 22.05
C SER A 226 23.04 -5.69 20.59
N HIS A 227 23.34 -6.87 20.04
CA HIS A 227 22.99 -7.25 18.67
C HIS A 227 21.48 -7.37 18.47
N VAL A 228 20.76 -8.02 19.39
CA VAL A 228 19.30 -8.12 19.33
C VAL A 228 18.64 -6.73 19.36
N PHE A 229 19.04 -5.85 20.27
CA PHE A 229 18.42 -4.53 20.38
C PHE A 229 18.78 -3.60 19.22
N ALA A 230 20.07 -3.47 18.89
CA ALA A 230 20.51 -2.53 17.87
C ALA A 230 20.38 -3.08 16.45
N HIS A 231 20.76 -4.32 16.22
CA HIS A 231 20.74 -4.90 14.88
C HIS A 231 19.36 -5.49 14.57
N THR A 232 18.85 -6.43 15.36
CA THR A 232 17.57 -7.07 15.03
C THR A 232 16.38 -6.12 15.13
N ILE A 233 16.12 -5.55 16.31
CA ILE A 233 14.92 -4.73 16.54
C ILE A 233 15.10 -3.33 15.94
N GLY A 234 16.18 -2.64 16.30
CA GLY A 234 16.46 -1.29 15.85
C GLY A 234 16.44 -1.15 14.33
N MET A 235 17.20 -1.98 13.59
CA MET A 235 17.19 -1.88 12.12
C MET A 235 15.85 -2.27 11.50
N SER A 236 15.16 -3.29 12.01
CA SER A 236 13.83 -3.65 11.51
C SER A 236 12.85 -2.47 11.59
N THR A 237 12.93 -1.67 12.67
CA THR A 237 12.12 -0.46 12.80
C THR A 237 12.51 0.64 11.81
N TRP A 238 13.80 0.77 11.47
CA TRP A 238 14.25 1.68 10.41
C TRP A 238 13.83 1.23 9.01
N ILE A 239 13.78 -0.08 8.75
CA ILE A 239 13.22 -0.62 7.50
C ILE A 239 11.76 -0.20 7.39
N ILE A 240 10.96 -0.43 8.43
CA ILE A 240 9.53 -0.01 8.47
C ILE A 240 9.41 1.50 8.27
N THR A 241 10.24 2.30 8.93
CA THR A 241 10.27 3.77 8.76
C THR A 241 10.59 4.15 7.31
N GLY A 242 11.57 3.50 6.67
CA GLY A 242 11.92 3.72 5.27
C GLY A 242 10.77 3.39 4.31
N LEU A 243 10.02 2.32 4.56
CA LEU A 243 8.82 1.95 3.80
C LEU A 243 7.72 3.00 3.91
N GLU A 244 7.48 3.52 5.12
CA GLU A 244 6.47 4.55 5.36
C GLU A 244 6.84 5.90 4.72
N VAL A 245 8.11 6.31 4.83
CA VAL A 245 8.63 7.47 4.12
C VAL A 245 8.46 7.31 2.61
N THR A 246 8.76 6.11 2.08
CA THR A 246 8.59 5.78 0.67
C THR A 246 7.13 5.90 0.22
N ALA A 247 6.20 5.32 0.98
CA ALA A 247 4.77 5.37 0.70
C ALA A 247 4.25 6.81 0.73
N TYR A 248 4.67 7.60 1.72
CA TYR A 248 4.31 8.99 1.83
C TYR A 248 4.82 9.85 0.66
N LEU A 249 6.10 9.74 0.31
CA LEU A 249 6.67 10.48 -0.81
C LEU A 249 6.01 10.07 -2.13
N SER A 250 5.76 8.77 -2.32
CA SER A 250 5.05 8.23 -3.47
C SER A 250 3.64 8.82 -3.59
N TYR A 251 2.91 8.92 -2.48
CA TYR A 251 1.59 9.54 -2.46
C TYR A 251 1.66 11.05 -2.73
N ARG A 252 2.55 11.77 -2.02
CA ARG A 252 2.71 13.23 -2.12
C ARG A 252 3.09 13.68 -3.52
N TRP A 253 3.85 12.86 -4.24
CA TRP A 253 4.33 13.11 -5.60
C TRP A 253 3.51 12.42 -6.69
N ALA A 254 2.40 11.78 -6.35
CA ALA A 254 1.48 11.19 -7.31
C ALA A 254 0.80 12.15 -8.32
N PRO A 255 0.72 13.51 -8.19
CA PRO A 255 -0.05 14.33 -9.13
C PRO A 255 0.29 14.15 -10.63
N ALA A 256 -0.75 14.16 -11.47
CA ALA A 256 -0.74 13.67 -12.86
C ALA A 256 0.03 14.50 -13.90
N ARG A 257 0.28 15.80 -13.66
CA ARG A 257 0.55 16.77 -14.74
C ARG A 257 2.02 16.95 -15.12
N HIS A 258 2.83 15.91 -14.99
CA HIS A 258 4.27 16.03 -15.27
C HIS A 258 4.73 15.15 -16.43
N SER A 259 5.79 15.60 -17.11
CA SER A 259 6.44 14.88 -18.20
C SER A 259 6.94 13.49 -17.76
N PRO A 260 7.11 12.53 -18.70
CA PRO A 260 7.65 11.20 -18.38
C PRO A 260 9.00 11.25 -17.65
N ALA A 261 9.87 12.20 -17.99
CA ALA A 261 11.16 12.39 -17.32
C ALA A 261 11.01 12.76 -15.85
N TRP A 262 10.06 13.64 -15.51
CA TRP A 262 9.79 14.01 -14.13
C TRP A 262 9.29 12.82 -13.30
N LYS A 263 8.51 11.93 -13.90
CA LYS A 263 8.08 10.70 -13.23
C LYS A 263 9.28 9.82 -12.88
N ILE A 264 10.33 9.76 -13.71
CA ILE A 264 11.55 9.02 -13.40
C ILE A 264 12.28 9.70 -12.23
N ILE A 265 12.48 11.02 -12.31
CA ILE A 265 13.16 11.82 -11.28
C ILE A 265 12.50 11.62 -9.91
N GLN A 266 11.17 11.71 -9.82
CA GLN A 266 10.44 11.48 -8.56
C GLN A 266 10.65 10.08 -8.00
N SER A 267 10.71 9.04 -8.86
CA SER A 267 10.96 7.66 -8.39
C SER A 267 12.37 7.51 -7.85
N VAL A 268 13.35 8.11 -8.53
CA VAL A 268 14.75 8.14 -8.09
C VAL A 268 14.88 8.87 -6.76
N LEU A 269 14.28 10.06 -6.62
CA LEU A 269 14.29 10.81 -5.37
C LEU A 269 13.62 10.05 -4.22
N THR A 270 12.51 9.36 -4.50
CA THR A 270 11.81 8.54 -3.51
C THR A 270 12.70 7.38 -3.05
N PHE A 271 13.32 6.69 -4.01
CA PHE A 271 14.26 5.60 -3.74
C PHE A 271 15.47 6.09 -2.94
N LEU A 272 16.07 7.22 -3.30
CA LEU A 272 17.21 7.79 -2.59
C LEU A 272 16.84 8.17 -1.14
N ALA A 273 15.65 8.73 -0.92
CA ALA A 273 15.16 9.02 0.43
C ALA A 273 14.99 7.73 1.27
N ALA A 274 14.47 6.66 0.66
CA ALA A 274 14.35 5.35 1.31
C ALA A 274 15.73 4.78 1.68
N ALA A 275 16.65 4.77 0.71
CA ALA A 275 18.01 4.29 0.89
C ALA A 275 18.77 5.08 1.96
N LEU A 276 18.65 6.41 1.97
CA LEU A 276 19.27 7.27 2.98
C LEU A 276 18.71 6.98 4.39
N THR A 277 17.40 6.77 4.50
CA THR A 277 16.73 6.41 5.77
C THR A 277 17.29 5.08 6.31
N MET A 278 17.41 4.07 5.45
CA MET A 278 17.97 2.77 5.82
C MET A 278 19.46 2.86 6.18
N ALA A 279 20.25 3.63 5.42
CA ALA A 279 21.67 3.84 5.68
C ALA A 279 21.93 4.56 7.00
N MET A 280 21.10 5.57 7.33
CA MET A 280 21.14 6.24 8.62
C MET A 280 20.82 5.26 9.76
N GLY A 281 19.80 4.42 9.60
CA GLY A 281 19.53 3.32 10.54
C GLY A 281 20.76 2.44 10.75
N ALA A 282 21.37 1.96 9.66
CA ALA A 282 22.50 1.04 9.69
C ALA A 282 23.74 1.63 10.39
N THR A 283 24.07 2.88 10.04
CA THR A 283 25.20 3.59 10.65
C THR A 283 25.00 3.82 12.14
N LEU A 284 23.80 4.19 12.58
CA LEU A 284 23.47 4.37 13.99
C LEU A 284 23.46 3.03 14.76
N SER A 285 22.93 1.96 14.15
CA SER A 285 22.97 0.61 14.71
C SER A 285 24.42 0.18 14.97
N LEU A 286 25.30 0.28 13.96
CA LEU A 286 26.72 -0.07 14.09
C LEU A 286 27.44 0.81 15.12
N ALA A 287 27.16 2.12 15.15
CA ALA A 287 27.73 3.03 16.14
C ALA A 287 27.29 2.67 17.57
N SER A 288 26.04 2.23 17.75
CA SER A 288 25.52 1.80 19.06
C SER A 288 26.17 0.50 19.53
N LEU A 289 26.35 -0.49 18.64
CA LEU A 289 27.00 -1.77 18.93
C LEU A 289 28.43 -1.57 19.46
N ARG A 290 29.17 -0.63 18.87
CA ARG A 290 30.55 -0.31 19.31
C ARG A 290 30.64 0.33 20.69
N ARG A 291 29.55 0.90 21.20
CA ARG A 291 29.51 1.60 22.49
C ARG A 291 28.97 0.74 23.64
N GLY A 292 28.33 -0.38 23.33
CA GLY A 292 27.84 -1.36 24.30
C GLY A 292 26.32 -1.35 24.50
N LEU A 293 25.86 -2.18 25.44
CA LEU A 293 24.45 -2.53 25.60
C LEU A 293 23.53 -1.33 25.88
N ALA A 294 23.96 -0.40 26.74
CA ALA A 294 23.15 0.77 27.09
C ALA A 294 22.82 1.63 25.86
N GLN A 295 23.79 1.84 24.97
CA GLN A 295 23.62 2.61 23.74
C GLN A 295 22.77 1.85 22.72
N SER A 296 22.90 0.52 22.63
CA SER A 296 22.05 -0.32 21.78
C SER A 296 20.58 -0.26 22.21
N VAL A 297 20.31 -0.33 23.53
CA VAL A 297 18.95 -0.18 24.08
C VAL A 297 18.40 1.22 23.80
N ALA A 298 19.19 2.27 24.05
CA ALA A 298 18.78 3.64 23.77
C ALA A 298 18.45 3.85 22.29
N TYR A 299 19.29 3.36 21.38
CA TYR A 299 19.03 3.40 19.94
C TYR A 299 17.74 2.65 19.56
N CYS A 300 17.50 1.46 20.12
CA CYS A 300 16.27 0.70 19.89
C CYS A 300 15.02 1.50 20.30
N LEU A 301 15.04 2.10 21.50
CA LEU A 301 13.93 2.91 22.02
C LEU A 301 13.67 4.16 21.16
N ILE A 302 14.74 4.83 20.73
CA ILE A 302 14.65 5.99 19.83
C ILE A 302 14.04 5.56 18.49
N SER A 303 14.49 4.43 17.93
CA SER A 303 14.02 3.95 16.62
C SER A 303 12.55 3.53 16.66
N LEU A 304 12.11 2.86 17.73
CA LEU A 304 10.69 2.55 17.98
C LEU A 304 9.84 3.82 18.11
N THR A 305 10.36 4.84 18.79
CA THR A 305 9.68 6.13 18.96
C THR A 305 9.53 6.84 17.62
N ILE A 306 10.60 6.94 16.83
CA ILE A 306 10.57 7.53 15.48
C ILE A 306 9.55 6.80 14.61
N THR A 307 9.62 5.47 14.55
CA THR A 307 8.71 4.66 13.75
C THR A 307 7.26 4.88 14.17
N SER A 308 6.98 4.91 15.47
CA SER A 308 5.64 5.16 16.02
C SER A 308 5.14 6.57 15.66
N CYS A 309 6.00 7.58 15.75
CA CYS A 309 5.66 8.94 15.35
C CYS A 309 5.35 9.03 13.86
N VAL A 310 6.16 8.40 13.01
CA VAL A 310 5.97 8.36 11.55
C VAL A 310 4.63 7.68 11.21
N LEU A 311 4.36 6.51 11.78
CA LEU A 311 3.09 5.80 11.59
C LEU A 311 1.88 6.62 12.07
N ARG A 312 2.00 7.32 13.21
CA ARG A 312 0.92 8.18 13.72
C ARG A 312 0.69 9.39 12.83
N VAL A 313 1.73 10.10 12.43
CA VAL A 313 1.62 11.28 11.56
C VAL A 313 0.93 10.93 10.24
N TYR A 314 1.25 9.76 9.67
CA TYR A 314 0.62 9.32 8.43
C TYR A 314 -0.81 8.83 8.60
N ARG A 315 -1.14 8.17 9.72
CA ARG A 315 -2.53 7.79 10.01
C ARG A 315 -3.43 9.00 10.32
N LEU A 316 -2.87 10.07 10.92
CA LEU A 316 -3.64 11.23 11.38
C LEU A 316 -3.78 12.36 10.34
N ARG A 317 -3.06 12.33 9.21
CA ARG A 317 -3.20 13.33 8.14
C ARG A 317 -3.88 12.79 6.87
N PRO A 318 -5.09 12.21 6.94
CA PRO A 318 -5.80 11.82 5.73
C PRO A 318 -6.43 13.06 5.10
N GLU A 319 -5.79 13.57 4.06
CA GLU A 319 -6.41 14.29 2.94
C GLU A 319 -7.09 15.65 3.15
N GLU A 320 -7.38 16.11 4.37
CA GLU A 320 -8.12 17.37 4.57
C GLU A 320 -7.48 18.56 3.85
N SER A 321 -6.16 18.68 3.90
CA SER A 321 -5.45 19.79 3.25
C SER A 321 -5.44 19.68 1.72
N PHE A 322 -5.48 18.47 1.19
CA PHE A 322 -5.47 18.22 -0.25
C PHE A 322 -6.85 18.53 -0.86
N TRP A 323 -7.93 18.01 -0.27
CA TRP A 323 -9.29 18.28 -0.78
C TRP A 323 -9.70 19.74 -0.61
N LYS A 324 -9.30 20.41 0.48
CA LYS A 324 -9.49 21.86 0.63
C LYS A 324 -8.83 22.66 -0.51
N CYS A 325 -7.75 22.15 -1.11
CA CYS A 325 -7.10 22.78 -2.25
C CYS A 325 -7.85 22.50 -3.57
N CYS A 326 -8.29 21.26 -3.79
CA CYS A 326 -9.09 20.90 -4.98
C CYS A 326 -10.46 21.60 -5.02
N GLN A 327 -11.16 21.68 -3.89
CA GLN A 327 -12.44 22.42 -3.80
C GLN A 327 -12.25 23.91 -4.14
N LYS A 328 -11.14 24.53 -3.71
CA LYS A 328 -10.83 25.92 -4.09
C LYS A 328 -10.59 26.12 -5.59
N GLN A 329 -10.17 25.09 -6.32
CA GLN A 329 -9.95 25.19 -7.77
C GLN A 329 -11.22 24.96 -8.61
N GLN A 330 -12.24 24.29 -8.06
CA GLN A 330 -13.49 24.01 -8.79
C GLN A 330 -14.52 25.15 -8.74
N HIS A 331 -14.33 26.14 -7.86
CA HIS A 331 -15.09 27.39 -7.89
C HIS A 331 -14.21 28.55 -8.33
N PRO A 332 -13.91 28.71 -9.64
CA PRO A 332 -13.45 30.00 -10.13
C PRO A 332 -14.57 30.99 -9.81
N SER A 333 -14.29 31.97 -8.96
CA SER A 333 -15.19 33.07 -8.66
C SER A 333 -15.67 33.67 -9.97
N VAL A 334 -16.91 33.40 -10.34
CA VAL A 334 -17.61 34.05 -11.45
C VAL A 334 -17.83 35.48 -10.96
N GLY A 335 -16.92 36.36 -11.36
CA GLY A 335 -16.97 37.81 -11.13
C GLY A 335 -17.35 38.54 -12.40
#